data_AF-A0A382D9A2-F1
#
_entry.id   AF-A0A382D9A2-F1
#
_cell.length_a   1.000
_cell.length_b   1.000
_cell.length_c   1.000
_cell.angle_alpha   90.00
_cell.angle_beta   90.00
_cell.angle_gamma   90.00
#
_symmetry.space_group_name_H-M   'P 1'
#
loop_
_entity.id
_entity.type
_entity.pdbx_description
1 polymer ?
#
loop_
_entity_poly.entity_id
_entity_poly.type
_entity_poly.pdbx_seq_one_letter_code
_entity_poly.pdbx_strand_id
1 'polypeptide(L)'
;MSDMNNNVQGVPWDLSSEYESADCPAIDADLNSASELMDQMIEHNSVLLPLLEQAEGMGVEEATDGIEAAREIHRIGEEVRSLIGNPDSYADCCVSVDSHDEAAQVLSGRLQSYQKRYTELSQPLSQFLDLVSAQIIEDYLNHELTRSARFVVEHARKRRDFNLRLG
;
A
#
# COMPACT_ATOMS: atom_id res chain seq x y z
N MET A 1 24.85 25.60 43.65
CA MET A 1 23.52 25.21 43.13
C MET A 1 23.79 24.40 41.90
N SER A 2 23.64 23.09 42.00
CA SER A 2 24.02 22.13 40.98
C SER A 2 22.82 21.94 40.04
N ASP A 3 22.91 22.47 38.82
CA ASP A 3 22.04 22.08 37.73
C ASP A 3 22.42 20.64 37.33
N MET A 4 21.82 19.66 38.01
CA MET A 4 21.76 18.29 37.52
C MET A 4 20.87 18.31 36.28
N ASN A 5 21.50 18.54 35.13
CA ASN A 5 20.91 18.30 33.83
C ASN A 5 20.68 16.78 33.72
N ASN A 6 19.53 16.33 34.23
CA ASN A 6 19.05 14.97 34.06
C ASN A 6 18.71 14.79 32.59
N ASN A 7 19.75 14.55 31.80
CA ASN A 7 19.65 14.08 30.43
C ASN A 7 19.15 12.63 30.51
N VAL A 8 17.85 12.48 30.76
CA VAL A 8 17.16 11.19 30.67
C VAL A 8 17.10 10.87 29.18
N GLN A 9 18.18 10.33 28.64
CA GLN A 9 18.09 9.59 27.38
C GLN A 9 17.29 8.32 27.69
N GLY A 10 16.16 8.16 27.00
CA GLY A 10 15.40 6.91 27.03
C GLY A 10 16.28 5.74 26.62
N VAL A 11 15.80 4.51 26.86
CA VAL A 11 16.50 3.32 26.36
C VAL A 11 16.59 3.45 24.84
N PRO A 12 17.80 3.42 24.24
CA PRO A 12 17.93 3.46 22.79
C PRO A 12 17.29 2.19 22.24
N TRP A 13 16.33 2.36 21.33
CA TRP A 13 15.79 1.26 20.55
C TRP A 13 16.90 0.78 19.62
N ASP A 14 17.32 -0.47 19.78
CA ASP A 14 18.25 -1.09 18.83
C ASP A 14 17.43 -1.61 17.64
N LEU A 15 17.50 -0.89 16.53
CA LEU A 15 16.81 -1.22 15.28
C LEU A 15 17.72 -1.96 14.29
N SER A 16 18.98 -2.24 14.66
CA SER A 16 19.98 -2.81 13.76
C SER A 16 19.64 -4.23 13.26
N SER A 17 18.71 -4.92 13.94
CA SER A 17 18.15 -6.19 13.47
C SER A 17 17.21 -6.05 12.27
N GLU A 18 16.61 -4.87 12.08
CA GLU A 18 15.70 -4.58 10.96
C GLU A 18 16.48 -3.94 9.81
N TYR A 19 17.16 -2.82 10.07
CA TYR A 19 18.02 -2.12 9.13
C TYR A 19 19.25 -1.56 9.84
N GLU A 20 20.43 -1.68 9.21
CA GLU A 20 21.69 -1.20 9.79
C GLU A 20 21.70 0.34 9.95
N SER A 21 21.10 1.05 9.00
CA SER A 21 21.00 2.51 8.95
C SER A 21 19.89 2.94 7.98
N ALA A 22 19.52 4.22 8.01
CA ALA A 22 18.51 4.80 7.12
C ALA A 22 18.94 4.87 5.63
N ASP A 23 20.22 4.64 5.35
CA ASP A 23 20.83 4.61 4.02
C ASP A 23 21.43 3.23 3.66
N CYS A 24 21.05 2.19 4.39
CA CYS A 24 21.62 0.86 4.16
C CYS A 24 21.13 0.24 2.83
N PRO A 25 21.95 -0.60 2.18
CA PRO A 25 21.60 -1.23 0.90
C PRO A 25 20.34 -2.10 0.94
N ALA A 26 19.95 -2.61 2.11
CA ALA A 26 18.74 -3.42 2.27
C ALA A 26 17.47 -2.61 2.01
N ILE A 27 17.41 -1.35 2.47
CA ILE A 27 16.30 -0.43 2.18
C ILE A 27 16.23 -0.16 0.68
N ASP A 28 17.37 0.09 0.03
CA ASP A 28 17.39 0.32 -1.40
C ASP A 28 16.92 -0.93 -2.19
N ALA A 29 17.26 -2.13 -1.72
CA ALA A 29 16.75 -3.37 -2.31
C ALA A 29 15.22 -3.48 -2.18
N ASP A 30 14.67 -3.22 -0.99
CA ASP A 30 13.22 -3.26 -0.74
C ASP A 30 12.48 -2.26 -1.63
N LEU A 31 13.00 -1.02 -1.74
CA LEU A 31 12.40 0.03 -2.56
C LEU A 31 12.49 -0.27 -4.06
N ASN A 32 13.58 -0.88 -4.52
CA ASN A 32 13.71 -1.31 -5.90
C ASN A 32 12.69 -2.41 -6.22
N SER A 33 12.56 -3.43 -5.36
CA SER A 33 11.54 -4.48 -5.52
C SER A 33 10.13 -3.91 -5.48
N ALA A 34 9.84 -2.95 -4.60
CA ALA A 34 8.56 -2.25 -4.58
C ALA A 34 8.28 -1.50 -5.89
N SER A 35 9.31 -0.87 -6.50
CA SER A 35 9.18 -0.22 -7.80
C SER A 35 8.85 -1.21 -8.91
N GLU A 36 9.55 -2.33 -8.99
CA GLU A 36 9.32 -3.36 -10.01
C GLU A 36 7.90 -3.97 -9.90
N LEU A 37 7.45 -4.20 -8.67
CA LEU A 37 6.08 -4.64 -8.41
C LEU A 37 5.04 -3.59 -8.81
N MET A 38 5.30 -2.31 -8.52
CA MET A 38 4.45 -1.22 -8.98
C MET A 38 4.42 -1.09 -10.50
N ASP A 39 5.50 -1.42 -11.21
CA ASP A 39 5.50 -1.50 -12.68
C ASP A 39 4.57 -2.64 -13.16
N GLN A 40 4.56 -3.79 -12.49
CA GLN A 40 3.61 -4.88 -12.80
C GLN A 40 2.15 -4.47 -12.53
N MET A 41 1.89 -3.65 -11.50
CA MET A 41 0.53 -3.10 -11.28
C MET A 41 0.04 -2.28 -12.49
N ILE A 42 0.92 -1.60 -13.21
CA ILE A 42 0.56 -0.83 -14.42
C ILE A 42 0.00 -1.77 -15.50
N GLU A 43 0.62 -2.94 -15.67
CA GLU A 43 0.18 -3.95 -16.64
C GLU A 43 -1.23 -4.44 -16.31
N HIS A 44 -1.50 -4.79 -15.05
CA HIS A 44 -2.83 -5.20 -14.63
C HIS A 44 -3.86 -4.06 -14.67
N ASN A 45 -3.44 -2.83 -14.37
CA ASN A 45 -4.32 -1.66 -14.50
C ASN A 45 -4.73 -1.40 -15.95
N SER A 46 -3.91 -1.79 -16.93
CA SER A 46 -4.31 -1.70 -18.35
C SER A 46 -5.50 -2.61 -18.71
N VAL A 47 -5.73 -3.66 -17.92
CA VAL A 47 -6.91 -4.55 -18.02
C VAL A 47 -8.11 -3.97 -17.27
N LEU A 48 -7.90 -3.43 -16.06
CA LEU A 48 -8.99 -2.88 -15.24
C LEU A 48 -9.58 -1.60 -15.79
N LEU A 49 -8.75 -0.66 -16.27
CA LEU A 49 -9.19 0.68 -16.64
C LEU A 49 -10.31 0.69 -17.71
N PRO A 50 -10.23 -0.08 -18.81
CA PRO A 50 -11.31 -0.13 -19.80
C PRO A 50 -12.62 -0.70 -19.26
N LEU A 51 -12.57 -1.52 -18.21
CA LEU A 51 -13.75 -2.17 -17.62
C LEU A 51 -14.53 -1.22 -16.69
N LEU A 52 -13.91 -0.15 -16.19
CA LEU A 52 -14.54 0.76 -15.23
C LEU A 52 -15.78 1.46 -15.77
N GLU A 53 -15.81 1.82 -17.05
CA GLU A 53 -16.95 2.53 -17.67
C GLU A 53 -18.24 1.70 -17.69
N GLN A 54 -18.11 0.37 -17.75
CA GLN A 54 -19.22 -0.57 -17.84
C GLN A 54 -19.39 -1.44 -16.58
N ALA A 55 -18.62 -1.16 -15.52
CA ALA A 55 -18.52 -2.00 -14.33
C ALA A 55 -19.88 -2.25 -13.63
N GLU A 56 -20.77 -1.26 -13.59
CA GLU A 56 -22.08 -1.39 -12.91
C GLU A 56 -23.04 -2.37 -13.60
N GLY A 57 -22.90 -2.57 -14.91
CA GLY A 57 -23.76 -3.42 -15.73
C GLY A 57 -23.16 -4.76 -16.14
N MET A 58 -21.89 -5.00 -15.79
CA MET A 58 -21.10 -6.12 -16.28
C MET A 58 -21.54 -7.46 -15.70
N GLY A 59 -21.61 -8.48 -16.57
CA GLY A 59 -21.74 -9.88 -16.15
C GLY A 59 -20.43 -10.46 -15.61
N VAL A 60 -20.50 -11.58 -14.89
CA VAL A 60 -19.30 -12.28 -14.36
C VAL A 60 -18.38 -12.73 -15.49
N GLU A 61 -18.94 -13.28 -16.57
CA GLU A 61 -18.17 -13.78 -17.71
C GLU A 61 -17.37 -12.65 -18.39
N GLU A 62 -17.99 -11.48 -18.57
CA GLU A 62 -17.36 -10.27 -19.11
C GLU A 62 -16.30 -9.69 -18.16
N ALA A 63 -16.41 -9.95 -16.86
CA ALA A 63 -15.50 -9.44 -15.84
C ALA A 63 -14.31 -10.35 -15.56
N THR A 64 -14.24 -11.55 -16.15
CA THR A 64 -13.25 -12.59 -15.82
C THR A 64 -11.81 -12.06 -15.79
N ASP A 65 -11.37 -11.40 -16.87
CA ASP A 65 -10.02 -10.85 -16.96
C ASP A 65 -9.78 -9.72 -15.94
N GLY A 66 -10.81 -8.92 -15.66
CA GLY A 66 -10.77 -7.89 -14.64
C GLY A 66 -10.67 -8.45 -13.23
N ILE A 67 -11.35 -9.57 -12.94
CA ILE A 67 -11.28 -10.26 -11.65
C ILE A 67 -9.87 -10.81 -11.42
N GLU A 68 -9.25 -11.42 -12.43
CA GLU A 68 -7.88 -11.92 -12.32
C GLU A 68 -6.87 -10.78 -12.17
N ALA A 69 -7.00 -9.71 -12.96
CA ALA A 69 -6.15 -8.53 -12.80
C ALA A 69 -6.30 -7.90 -11.40
N ALA A 70 -7.53 -7.81 -10.88
CA ALA A 70 -7.78 -7.30 -9.54
C ALA A 70 -7.12 -8.17 -8.44
N ARG A 71 -7.15 -9.50 -8.59
CA ARG A 71 -6.50 -10.43 -7.66
C ARG A 71 -4.99 -10.24 -7.64
N GLU A 72 -4.36 -10.09 -8.80
CA GLU A 72 -2.92 -9.83 -8.89
C GLU A 72 -2.54 -8.47 -8.33
N ILE A 73 -3.30 -7.41 -8.62
CA ILE A 73 -3.06 -6.09 -8.02
C ILE A 73 -3.16 -6.16 -6.49
N HIS A 74 -4.13 -6.93 -5.95
CA HIS A 74 -4.23 -7.13 -4.51
C HIS A 74 -3.00 -7.84 -3.94
N ARG A 75 -2.57 -8.96 -4.55
CA ARG A 75 -1.37 -9.72 -4.14
C ARG A 75 -0.13 -8.82 -4.15
N ILE A 76 0.08 -8.09 -5.23
CA ILE A 76 1.18 -7.12 -5.36
C ILE A 76 1.09 -6.05 -4.28
N GLY A 77 -0.12 -5.52 -4.02
CA GLY A 77 -0.31 -4.46 -3.04
C GLY A 77 -0.01 -4.87 -1.60
N GLU A 78 -0.22 -6.14 -1.22
CA GLU A 78 0.21 -6.65 0.08
C GLU A 78 1.74 -6.70 0.21
N GLU A 79 2.43 -7.09 -0.86
CA GLU A 79 3.88 -7.17 -0.92
C GLU A 79 4.53 -5.77 -0.90
N VAL A 80 4.04 -4.85 -1.75
CA VAL A 80 4.48 -3.46 -1.79
C VAL A 80 4.27 -2.76 -0.44
N ARG A 81 3.15 -3.02 0.25
CA ARG A 81 2.90 -2.46 1.58
C ARG A 81 3.94 -2.90 2.60
N SER A 82 4.43 -4.13 2.51
CA SER A 82 5.48 -4.63 3.41
C SER A 82 6.83 -4.00 3.09
N LEU A 83 7.20 -3.97 1.80
CA LEU A 83 8.48 -3.41 1.32
C LEU A 83 8.63 -1.91 1.58
N ILE A 84 7.52 -1.16 1.59
CA ILE A 84 7.52 0.27 1.93
C ILE A 84 7.30 0.47 3.44
N GLY A 85 6.42 -0.31 4.06
CA GLY A 85 5.99 -0.12 5.45
C GLY A 85 7.08 -0.44 6.48
N ASN A 86 7.96 -1.39 6.18
CA ASN A 86 9.09 -1.71 7.07
C ASN A 86 10.09 -0.54 7.14
N PRO A 87 10.62 0.01 6.01
CA PRO A 87 11.46 1.21 6.07
C PRO A 87 10.75 2.44 6.64
N ASP A 88 9.45 2.59 6.40
CA ASP A 88 8.64 3.69 6.95
C ASP A 88 8.56 3.64 8.48
N SER A 89 8.26 2.45 9.02
CA SER A 89 8.27 2.22 10.47
C SER A 89 9.66 2.48 11.08
N TYR A 90 10.72 2.05 10.39
CA TYR A 90 12.10 2.31 10.81
C TYR A 90 12.40 3.81 10.86
N ALA A 91 12.10 4.53 9.77
CA ALA A 91 12.33 5.97 9.68
C ALA A 91 11.55 6.74 10.76
N ASP A 92 10.29 6.37 10.99
CA ASP A 92 9.45 6.95 12.04
C ASP A 92 10.03 6.70 13.43
N CYS A 93 10.57 5.50 13.70
CA CYS A 93 11.25 5.21 14.96
C CYS A 93 12.51 6.07 15.14
N CYS A 94 13.34 6.23 14.11
CA CYS A 94 14.52 7.10 14.15
C CYS A 94 14.14 8.55 14.45
N VAL A 95 13.20 9.12 13.69
CA VAL A 95 12.73 10.51 13.86
C VAL A 95 12.03 10.72 15.20
N SER A 96 11.36 9.71 15.74
CA SER A 96 10.74 9.77 17.07
C SER A 96 11.76 9.83 18.20
N VAL A 97 12.97 9.29 18.01
CA VAL A 97 14.05 9.34 19.00
C VAL A 97 14.89 10.61 18.83
N ASP A 98 15.26 10.93 17.59
CA ASP A 98 15.94 12.16 17.22
C ASP A 98 15.27 12.81 16.01
N SER A 99 14.52 13.89 16.26
CA SER A 99 13.83 14.62 15.21
C SER A 99 14.78 15.34 14.24
N HIS A 100 16.07 15.43 14.53
CA HIS A 100 17.09 16.05 13.68
C HIS A 100 17.94 15.00 12.93
N ASP A 101 17.58 13.72 12.96
CA ASP A 101 18.22 12.70 12.14
C ASP A 101 17.97 12.98 10.64
N GLU A 102 18.96 13.63 10.00
CA GLU A 102 18.89 14.03 8.60
C GLU A 102 18.73 12.83 7.66
N ALA A 103 19.35 11.69 7.97
CA ALA A 103 19.28 10.49 7.14
C ALA A 103 17.87 9.87 7.19
N ALA A 104 17.29 9.78 8.38
CA ALA A 104 15.91 9.32 8.55
C ALA A 104 14.90 10.27 7.88
N GLN A 105 15.08 11.59 7.99
CA GLN A 105 14.23 12.56 7.29
C GLN A 105 14.30 12.43 5.77
N VAL A 106 15.50 12.23 5.21
CA VAL A 106 15.69 11.98 3.77
C VAL A 106 14.99 10.70 3.35
N LEU A 107 15.10 9.63 4.15
CA LEU A 107 14.39 8.37 3.90
C LEU A 107 12.86 8.58 3.91
N SER A 108 12.30 9.26 4.92
CA SER A 108 10.86 9.57 4.96
C SER A 108 10.40 10.32 3.70
N GLY A 109 11.18 11.30 3.23
CA GLY A 109 10.88 12.03 1.99
C GLY A 109 10.87 11.13 0.75
N ARG A 110 11.78 10.16 0.67
CA ARG A 110 11.78 9.15 -0.40
C ARG A 110 10.51 8.28 -0.30
N LEU A 111 10.20 7.75 0.88
CA LEU A 111 9.07 6.85 1.12
C LEU A 111 7.73 7.48 0.78
N GLN A 112 7.53 8.78 1.07
CA GLN A 112 6.32 9.51 0.67
C GLN A 112 6.07 9.45 -0.85
N SER A 113 7.13 9.46 -1.65
CA SER A 113 7.02 9.37 -3.12
C SER A 113 6.57 7.97 -3.55
N TYR A 114 7.09 6.92 -2.91
CA TYR A 114 6.66 5.53 -3.14
C TYR A 114 5.21 5.28 -2.69
N GLN A 115 4.84 5.77 -1.50
CA GLN A 115 3.48 5.68 -0.97
C GLN A 115 2.47 6.39 -1.88
N LYS A 116 2.81 7.58 -2.38
CA LYS A 116 1.99 8.33 -3.32
C LYS A 116 1.78 7.54 -4.60
N ARG A 117 2.86 7.04 -5.21
CA ARG A 117 2.80 6.23 -6.43
C ARG A 117 1.95 4.97 -6.23
N TYR A 118 2.15 4.24 -5.13
CA TYR A 118 1.34 3.07 -4.80
C TYR A 118 -0.15 3.41 -4.64
N THR A 119 -0.46 4.54 -4.00
CA THR A 119 -1.84 5.01 -3.83
C THR A 119 -2.50 5.28 -5.18
N GLU A 120 -1.81 5.98 -6.09
CA GLU A 120 -2.29 6.25 -7.44
C GLU A 120 -2.52 4.96 -8.24
N LEU A 121 -1.58 4.01 -8.18
CA LEU A 121 -1.68 2.73 -8.87
C LEU A 121 -2.73 1.78 -8.30
N SER A 122 -3.11 1.96 -7.03
CA SER A 122 -4.15 1.15 -6.38
C SER A 122 -5.57 1.68 -6.66
N GLN A 123 -5.70 2.89 -7.19
CA GLN A 123 -6.99 3.54 -7.39
C GLN A 123 -7.93 2.76 -8.34
N PRO A 124 -7.48 2.22 -9.49
CA PRO A 124 -8.36 1.48 -10.39
C PRO A 124 -8.95 0.23 -9.73
N LEU A 125 -8.18 -0.48 -8.91
CA LEU A 125 -8.69 -1.62 -8.13
C LEU A 125 -9.81 -1.16 -7.17
N SER A 126 -9.60 -0.08 -6.43
CA SER A 126 -10.61 0.44 -5.51
C SER A 126 -11.91 0.81 -6.25
N GLN A 127 -11.80 1.46 -7.42
CA GLN A 127 -12.96 1.84 -8.23
C GLN A 127 -13.68 0.62 -8.79
N PHE A 128 -12.93 -0.35 -9.33
CA PHE A 128 -13.49 -1.60 -9.83
C PHE A 128 -14.28 -2.32 -8.72
N LEU A 129 -13.67 -2.49 -7.55
CA LEU A 129 -14.29 -3.14 -6.41
C LEU A 129 -15.46 -2.35 -5.81
N ASP A 130 -15.61 -1.06 -6.06
CA ASP A 130 -16.76 -0.27 -5.63
C ASP A 130 -17.95 -0.34 -6.61
N LEU A 131 -17.65 -0.39 -7.92
CA LEU A 131 -18.64 -0.29 -9.00
C LEU A 131 -19.25 -1.64 -9.40
N VAL A 132 -18.47 -2.72 -9.42
CA VAL A 132 -18.96 -4.01 -9.93
C VAL A 132 -20.07 -4.62 -9.07
N SER A 133 -20.82 -5.54 -9.68
CA SER A 133 -21.93 -6.23 -9.02
C SER A 133 -21.46 -7.06 -7.82
N ALA A 134 -22.39 -7.37 -6.90
CA ALA A 134 -22.10 -8.23 -5.75
C ALA A 134 -21.64 -9.64 -6.16
N GLN A 135 -22.10 -10.13 -7.31
CA GLN A 135 -21.71 -11.45 -7.82
C GLN A 135 -20.23 -11.46 -8.25
N ILE A 136 -19.76 -10.41 -8.91
CA ILE A 136 -18.35 -10.24 -9.28
C ILE A 136 -17.47 -10.12 -8.02
N ILE A 137 -17.92 -9.38 -7.01
CA ILE A 137 -17.20 -9.28 -5.73
C ILE A 137 -17.09 -10.63 -5.03
N GLU A 138 -18.16 -11.42 -5.03
CA GLU A 138 -18.14 -12.73 -4.39
C GLU A 138 -17.17 -13.68 -5.10
N ASP A 139 -17.09 -13.63 -6.43
CA ASP A 139 -16.10 -14.39 -7.18
C ASP A 139 -14.66 -13.90 -6.89
N TYR A 140 -14.45 -12.58 -6.89
CA TYR A 140 -13.19 -11.98 -6.47
C TYR A 140 -12.77 -12.46 -5.07
N LEU A 141 -13.67 -12.46 -4.08
CA LEU A 141 -13.38 -12.80 -2.68
C LEU A 141 -13.33 -14.30 -2.36
N ASN A 142 -13.78 -15.17 -3.27
CA ASN A 142 -13.69 -16.63 -3.07
C ASN A 142 -12.34 -17.23 -3.47
N HIS A 143 -11.45 -16.40 -4.01
CA HIS A 143 -10.09 -16.79 -4.38
C HIS A 143 -9.12 -16.76 -3.20
N GLU A 144 -8.08 -17.59 -3.24
CA GLU A 144 -7.11 -17.71 -2.14
C GLU A 144 -6.31 -16.42 -1.90
N LEU A 145 -6.01 -15.67 -2.96
CA LEU A 145 -5.25 -14.41 -2.87
C LEU A 145 -6.00 -13.31 -2.13
N THR A 146 -7.32 -13.32 -2.14
CA THR A 146 -8.17 -12.15 -1.82
C THR A 146 -9.22 -12.44 -0.75
N ARG A 147 -9.39 -13.70 -0.35
CA ARG A 147 -10.34 -14.11 0.69
C ARG A 147 -10.10 -13.40 2.02
N SER A 148 -8.84 -13.15 2.38
CA SER A 148 -8.47 -12.40 3.59
C SER A 148 -8.96 -10.95 3.56
N ALA A 149 -9.10 -10.36 2.37
CA ALA A 149 -9.54 -8.98 2.17
C ALA A 149 -11.06 -8.78 2.31
N ARG A 150 -11.84 -9.86 2.49
CA ARG A 150 -13.32 -9.83 2.54
C ARG A 150 -13.86 -8.73 3.45
N PHE A 151 -13.37 -8.68 4.69
CA PHE A 151 -13.82 -7.68 5.65
C PHE A 151 -13.60 -6.24 5.16
N VAL A 152 -12.41 -5.96 4.63
CA VAL A 152 -12.02 -4.62 4.16
C VAL A 152 -12.86 -4.22 2.94
N VAL A 153 -12.99 -5.12 1.97
CA VAL A 153 -13.75 -4.87 0.72
C VAL A 153 -15.24 -4.66 1.01
N GLU A 154 -15.85 -5.54 1.80
CA GLU A 154 -17.26 -5.40 2.17
C GLU A 154 -17.52 -4.12 2.98
N HIS A 155 -16.59 -3.74 3.86
CA HIS A 155 -16.69 -2.51 4.63
C HIS A 155 -16.53 -1.25 3.76
N ALA A 156 -15.60 -1.26 2.80
CA ALA A 156 -15.43 -0.17 1.83
C ALA A 156 -16.70 0.03 0.99
N ARG A 157 -17.27 -1.05 0.45
CA ARG A 157 -18.48 -0.99 -0.38
C ARG A 157 -19.71 -0.48 0.36
N LYS A 158 -19.86 -0.77 1.66
CA LYS A 158 -20.93 -0.19 2.49
C LYS A 158 -20.86 1.33 2.58
N ARG A 159 -19.67 1.90 2.37
CA ARG A 159 -19.44 3.35 2.42
C ARG A 159 -19.42 4.01 1.05
N ARG A 160 -19.59 3.27 -0.05
CA ARG A 160 -19.47 3.81 -1.41
C ARG A 160 -20.40 4.99 -1.69
N ASP A 161 -21.58 5.02 -1.08
CA ASP A 161 -22.56 6.09 -1.25
C ASP A 161 -22.18 7.38 -0.51
N PHE A 162 -21.17 7.32 0.36
CA PHE A 162 -20.57 8.45 1.05
C PHE A 162 -19.24 8.89 0.42
N ASN A 163 -18.70 8.12 -0.53
CA ASN A 163 -17.52 8.51 -1.28
C ASN A 163 -17.91 9.61 -2.29
N LEU A 164 -17.07 10.63 -2.42
CA LEU A 164 -17.26 11.70 -3.41
C LEU A 164 -17.27 11.07 -4.81
N ARG A 165 -18.43 11.08 -5.47
CA ARG A 165 -18.53 10.79 -6.90
C ARG A 165 -18.01 12.02 -7.64
N LEU A 166 -16.82 11.93 -8.22
CA LEU A 166 -16.39 12.90 -9.24
C LEU A 166 -17.21 12.63 -10.48
N GLY A 167 -18.34 13.34 -10.62
CA GLY A 167 -19.12 13.41 -11.85
C GLY A 167 -18.51 14.38 -12.85
#